data_AF-W5VY14-F1
#
_entry.id   AF-W5VY14-F1
#
_cell.length_a   1.000
_cell.length_b   1.000
_cell.length_c   1.000
_cell.angle_alpha   90.00
_cell.angle_beta   90.00
_cell.angle_gamma   90.00
#
_symmetry.space_group_name_H-M   'P 1'
#
loop_
_entity.id
_entity.type
_entity.pdbx_description
1 polymer ?
#
loop_
_entity_poly.entity_id
_entity_poly.type
_entity_poly.pdbx_seq_one_letter_code
_entity_poly.pdbx_strand_id
1 'polypeptide(L)'
;MTEDELVAGWRDLLSRYHHTWCALDKALRDGHELGASEFEVLDHLAESPCDKPALRMQELGASVHLSQSALSRVVARMEAEGLVSRAMCATDRRGIYVELTEDGRKRHAEAIATHRSVLAAKLA
;
A
#
# COMPACT_ATOMS: atom_id res chain seq x y z
N MET A 1 9.51 -31.28 -12.30
CA MET A 1 8.29 -30.71 -11.70
C MET A 1 7.11 -31.24 -12.47
N THR A 2 6.28 -32.07 -11.84
CA THR A 2 5.03 -32.57 -12.43
C THR A 2 3.94 -31.50 -12.42
N GLU A 3 2.84 -31.72 -13.13
CA GLU A 3 1.68 -30.82 -13.08
C GLU A 3 1.11 -30.70 -11.65
N ASP A 4 1.04 -31.81 -10.92
CA ASP A 4 0.57 -31.82 -9.53
C ASP A 4 1.51 -31.02 -8.61
N GLU A 5 2.82 -31.13 -8.78
CA GLU A 5 3.80 -30.35 -8.02
C GLU A 5 3.67 -28.84 -8.33
N LEU A 6 3.44 -28.47 -9.60
CA LEU A 6 3.21 -27.08 -10.00
C LEU A 6 1.94 -26.51 -9.34
N VAL A 7 0.82 -27.26 -9.39
CA VAL A 7 -0.46 -26.82 -8.82
C VAL A 7 -0.38 -26.74 -7.29
N ALA A 8 0.29 -27.69 -6.63
CA ALA A 8 0.49 -27.67 -5.19
C ALA A 8 1.33 -26.46 -4.77
N GLY A 9 2.44 -26.17 -5.47
CA GLY A 9 3.28 -25.00 -5.21
C GLY A 9 2.52 -23.68 -5.39
N TRP A 10 1.71 -23.56 -6.45
CA TRP A 10 0.86 -22.37 -6.66
C TRP A 10 -0.15 -22.16 -5.53
N ARG A 11 -0.81 -23.24 -5.07
CA ARG A 11 -1.78 -23.17 -3.96
C ARG A 11 -1.12 -22.81 -2.63
N ASP A 12 0.08 -23.33 -2.36
CA ASP A 12 0.85 -22.94 -1.17
C ASP A 12 1.18 -21.44 -1.18
N LEU A 13 1.67 -20.92 -2.32
CA LEU A 13 1.97 -19.50 -2.48
C LEU A 13 0.74 -18.62 -2.22
N LEU A 14 -0.41 -18.96 -2.81
CA LEU A 14 -1.65 -18.23 -2.60
C LEU A 14 -2.10 -18.25 -1.13
N SER A 15 -2.00 -19.41 -0.47
CA SER A 15 -2.34 -19.58 0.94
C SER A 15 -1.46 -18.71 1.84
N ARG A 16 -0.13 -18.72 1.61
CA ARG A 16 0.83 -17.91 2.37
C ARG A 16 0.60 -16.41 2.17
N TYR A 17 0.38 -15.98 0.94
CA TYR A 17 0.03 -14.59 0.64
C TYR A 17 -1.26 -14.18 1.37
N HIS A 18 -2.33 -14.97 1.25
CA HIS A 18 -3.62 -14.66 1.87
C HIS A 18 -3.52 -14.54 3.40
N HIS A 19 -2.89 -15.52 4.07
CA HIS A 19 -2.74 -15.49 5.52
C HIS A 19 -1.88 -14.31 6.01
N THR A 20 -0.83 -13.98 5.27
CA THR A 20 0.02 -12.82 5.59
C THR A 20 -0.76 -11.53 5.42
N TRP A 21 -1.47 -11.37 4.29
CA TRP A 21 -2.27 -10.19 3.99
C TRP A 21 -3.39 -9.96 5.02
N CYS A 22 -4.13 -11.01 5.40
CA CYS A 22 -5.16 -10.92 6.44
C CYS A 22 -4.59 -10.54 7.80
N ALA A 23 -3.39 -11.04 8.15
CA ALA A 23 -2.74 -10.67 9.40
C ALA A 23 -2.30 -9.21 9.40
N LEU A 24 -1.76 -8.71 8.29
CA LEU A 24 -1.41 -7.30 8.11
C LEU A 24 -2.65 -6.41 8.23
N ASP A 25 -3.70 -6.70 7.45
CA ASP A 25 -4.93 -5.91 7.43
C ASP A 25 -5.57 -5.85 8.82
N LYS A 26 -5.61 -6.97 9.55
CA LYS A 26 -6.11 -7.00 10.93
C LYS A 26 -5.26 -6.15 11.88
N ALA A 27 -3.94 -6.37 11.91
CA ALA A 27 -3.07 -5.69 12.86
C ALA A 27 -3.01 -4.18 12.62
N LEU A 28 -3.00 -3.76 11.35
CA LEU A 28 -3.01 -2.35 10.98
C LEU A 28 -4.35 -1.68 11.30
N ARG A 29 -5.48 -2.36 11.05
CA ARG A 29 -6.81 -1.81 11.40
C ARG A 29 -6.97 -1.65 12.90
N ASP A 30 -6.61 -2.69 13.66
CA ASP A 30 -6.80 -2.73 15.11
C ASP A 30 -5.86 -1.72 15.83
N GLY A 31 -4.65 -1.50 15.31
CA GLY A 31 -3.64 -0.65 15.96
C GLY A 31 -3.58 0.79 15.45
N HIS A 32 -3.94 1.04 14.18
CA HIS A 32 -3.63 2.29 13.48
C HIS A 32 -4.78 2.83 12.63
N GLU A 33 -5.94 2.18 12.66
CA GLU A 33 -7.09 2.50 11.80
C GLU A 33 -6.76 2.48 10.30
N LEU A 34 -5.73 1.74 9.91
CA LEU A 34 -5.28 1.59 8.51
C LEU A 34 -5.60 0.19 7.99
N GLY A 35 -6.20 0.09 6.82
CA GLY A 35 -6.19 -1.15 6.04
C GLY A 35 -4.82 -1.43 5.43
N ALA A 36 -4.55 -2.70 5.10
CA ALA A 36 -3.26 -3.09 4.50
C ALA A 36 -2.95 -2.31 3.22
N SER A 37 -3.93 -2.14 2.32
CA SER A 37 -3.75 -1.37 1.08
C SER A 37 -3.44 0.11 1.32
N GLU A 38 -3.97 0.72 2.38
CA GLU A 38 -3.68 2.13 2.70
C GLU A 38 -2.26 2.27 3.22
N PHE A 39 -1.85 1.34 4.09
CA PHE A 39 -0.47 1.29 4.54
C PHE A 39 0.50 1.14 3.37
N GLU A 40 0.26 0.22 2.42
CA GLU A 40 1.13 0.05 1.24
C GLU A 40 1.21 1.33 0.39
N VAL A 41 0.10 2.08 0.28
CA VAL A 41 0.13 3.41 -0.38
C VAL A 41 1.02 4.38 0.39
N LEU A 42 0.88 4.46 1.72
CA LEU A 42 1.71 5.33 2.55
C LEU A 42 3.19 4.93 2.48
N ASP A 43 3.50 3.63 2.52
CA ASP A 43 4.86 3.08 2.51
C ASP A 43 5.58 3.45 1.20
N HIS A 44 4.93 3.24 0.06
CA HIS A 44 5.51 3.64 -1.23
C HIS A 44 5.70 5.14 -1.40
N LEU A 45 4.76 5.96 -0.89
CA LEU A 45 4.92 7.41 -0.91
C LEU A 45 6.04 7.87 0.04
N ALA A 46 6.24 7.20 1.17
CA ALA A 46 7.29 7.51 2.15
C ALA A 46 8.68 7.12 1.63
N GLU A 47 8.78 6.08 0.81
CA GLU A 47 10.01 5.67 0.12
C GLU A 47 10.37 6.56 -1.08
N SER A 48 9.47 7.45 -1.50
CA SER A 48 9.71 8.32 -2.64
C SER A 48 10.81 9.35 -2.34
N PRO A 49 11.76 9.58 -3.28
CA PRO A 49 12.85 10.53 -3.07
C PRO A 49 12.38 11.93 -2.69
N CYS A 50 13.13 12.63 -1.83
CA CYS A 50 12.76 13.98 -1.36
C CYS A 50 12.59 15.00 -2.51
N ASP A 51 13.27 14.80 -3.64
CA ASP A 51 13.18 15.63 -4.85
C ASP A 51 11.98 15.26 -5.75
N LYS A 52 11.31 14.11 -5.49
CA LYS A 52 10.07 13.69 -6.13
C LYS A 52 9.09 13.10 -5.07
N PRO A 53 8.56 13.94 -4.15
CA PRO A 53 7.73 13.48 -3.04
C PRO A 53 6.32 13.02 -3.45
N ALA A 54 5.96 13.21 -4.72
CA ALA A 54 4.66 12.85 -5.27
C ALA A 54 4.81 11.76 -6.35
N LEU A 55 4.00 10.70 -6.25
CA LEU A 55 3.93 9.62 -7.22
C LEU A 55 2.72 9.78 -8.14
N ARG A 56 2.86 9.39 -9.41
CA ARG A 56 1.69 9.31 -10.29
C ARG A 56 0.79 8.17 -9.84
N MET A 57 -0.53 8.36 -9.94
CA MET A 57 -1.52 7.31 -9.65
C MET A 57 -1.24 6.00 -10.39
N GLN A 58 -0.72 6.06 -11.62
CA GLN A 58 -0.34 4.88 -12.40
C GLN A 58 0.91 4.16 -11.85
N GLU A 59 1.92 4.92 -11.41
CA GLU A 59 3.13 4.37 -10.79
C GLU A 59 2.75 3.68 -9.47
N LEU A 60 1.92 4.33 -8.67
CA LEU A 60 1.42 3.80 -7.39
C LEU A 60 0.58 2.53 -7.60
N GLY A 61 -0.30 2.48 -8.60
CA GLY A 61 -1.13 1.30 -8.87
C GLY A 61 -0.34 0.06 -9.26
N ALA A 62 0.77 0.25 -9.96
CA ALA A 62 1.67 -0.84 -10.32
C ALA A 62 2.38 -1.42 -9.08
N SER A 63 2.66 -0.61 -8.05
CA SER A 63 3.38 -1.06 -6.87
C SER A 63 2.49 -1.70 -5.81
N VAL A 64 1.27 -1.18 -5.58
CA VAL A 64 0.34 -1.71 -4.57
C VAL A 64 -0.56 -2.85 -5.07
N HIS A 65 -0.35 -3.34 -6.29
CA HIS A 65 -1.12 -4.46 -6.91
C HIS A 65 -2.65 -4.23 -6.94
N LEU A 66 -3.08 -2.98 -7.03
CA LEU A 66 -4.50 -2.63 -7.11
C LEU A 66 -4.90 -2.29 -8.54
N SER A 67 -6.14 -2.60 -8.90
CA SER A 67 -6.73 -2.03 -10.12
C SER A 67 -6.82 -0.50 -9.98
N GLN A 68 -6.81 0.21 -11.11
CA GLN A 68 -6.90 1.67 -11.11
C GLN A 68 -8.15 2.18 -10.37
N SER A 69 -9.29 1.49 -10.52
CA SER A 69 -10.54 1.86 -9.83
C SER A 69 -10.52 1.55 -8.34
N ALA A 70 -9.79 0.51 -7.90
CA ALA A 70 -9.58 0.24 -6.49
C ALA A 70 -8.65 1.28 -5.87
N LEU A 71 -7.52 1.59 -6.51
CA LEU A 71 -6.59 2.60 -6.04
C LEU A 71 -7.25 3.97 -5.92
N SER A 72 -8.00 4.41 -6.94
CA SER A 72 -8.72 5.69 -6.88
C SER A 72 -9.65 5.81 -5.67
N ARG A 73 -10.31 4.71 -5.28
CA ARG A 73 -11.19 4.68 -4.10
C ARG A 73 -10.40 4.73 -2.80
N VAL A 74 -9.28 4.01 -2.73
CA VAL A 74 -8.37 4.04 -1.56
C VAL A 74 -7.81 5.44 -1.35
N VAL A 75 -7.22 6.03 -2.39
CA VAL A 75 -6.63 7.38 -2.32
C VAL A 75 -7.70 8.43 -2.00
N ALA A 76 -8.90 8.34 -2.59
CA ALA A 76 -9.97 9.29 -2.26
C ALA A 76 -10.41 9.22 -0.78
N ARG A 77 -10.42 8.03 -0.18
CA ARG A 77 -10.70 7.87 1.26
C ARG A 77 -9.57 8.45 2.10
N MET A 78 -8.32 8.10 1.79
CA MET A 78 -7.14 8.62 2.50
C MET A 78 -7.03 10.14 2.41
N GLU A 79 -7.41 10.74 1.27
CA GLU A 79 -7.48 12.19 1.11
C GLU A 79 -8.58 12.82 1.97
N ALA A 80 -9.76 12.18 2.05
CA ALA A 80 -10.84 12.63 2.93
C ALA A 80 -10.45 12.55 4.41
N GLU A 81 -9.56 11.62 4.78
CA GLU A 81 -8.97 11.49 6.10
C GLU A 81 -7.74 12.38 6.33
N GLY A 82 -7.32 13.14 5.30
CA GLY A 82 -6.19 14.07 5.38
C GLY A 82 -4.81 13.42 5.36
N LEU A 83 -4.70 12.13 5.01
CA LEU A 83 -3.44 11.38 4.99
C LEU A 83 -2.63 11.61 3.70
N VAL A 84 -3.30 11.92 2.60
CA VAL A 84 -2.67 12.22 1.30
C VAL A 84 -3.31 13.43 0.66
N SER A 85 -2.61 14.08 -0.26
CA SER A 85 -3.18 15.09 -1.14
C SER A 85 -3.07 14.66 -2.60
N ARG A 86 -4.01 15.10 -3.44
CA ARG A 86 -3.93 14.93 -4.89
C ARG A 86 -3.67 16.26 -5.59
N ALA A 87 -2.69 16.27 -6.49
CA ALA A 87 -2.39 17.41 -7.34
C ALA A 87 -2.43 17.04 -8.82
N MET A 88 -3.00 17.94 -9.63
CA MET A 88 -2.82 17.90 -11.08
C MET A 88 -1.50 18.57 -11.43
N CYS A 89 -0.65 17.91 -12.22
CA CYS A 89 0.58 18.53 -12.67
C CYS A 89 0.27 19.66 -13.66
N ALA A 90 0.81 20.86 -13.40
CA ALA A 90 0.60 22.04 -14.25
C ALA A 90 1.17 21.85 -15.67
N THR A 91 2.24 21.06 -15.80
CA THR A 91 2.95 20.78 -17.05
C THR A 91 2.45 19.54 -17.77
N ASP A 92 1.96 18.54 -17.03
CA ASP A 92 1.34 17.33 -17.57
C ASP A 92 -0.07 17.16 -17.01
N ARG A 93 -1.03 17.88 -17.62
CA ARG A 93 -2.44 17.92 -17.24
C ARG A 93 -3.17 16.57 -17.33
N ARG A 94 -2.49 15.50 -17.76
CA ARG A 94 -3.06 14.15 -17.86
C ARG A 94 -2.74 13.27 -16.65
N GLY A 95 -1.82 13.68 -15.77
CA GLY A 95 -1.39 12.91 -14.61
C GLY A 95 -1.97 13.42 -13.29
N ILE A 96 -2.59 12.53 -12.52
CA ILE A 96 -2.90 12.75 -11.10
C ILE A 96 -1.69 12.28 -10.29
N TYR A 97 -1.17 13.17 -9.46
CA TYR A 97 -0.11 12.89 -8.50
C TYR A 97 -0.69 12.80 -7.10
N VAL A 98 -0.11 11.92 -6.29
CA VAL A 98 -0.47 11.69 -4.89
C VAL A 98 0.79 11.93 -4.06
N GLU A 99 0.66 12.66 -2.97
CA GLU A 99 1.75 12.93 -2.02
C GLU A 99 1.27 12.73 -0.57
N LEU A 100 2.21 12.44 0.33
CA LEU A 100 1.92 12.37 1.76
C LEU A 100 1.72 13.76 2.35
N THR A 101 0.68 13.88 3.16
CA THR A 101 0.57 15.00 4.10
C THR A 101 1.45 14.76 5.33
N GLU A 102 1.53 15.73 6.23
CA GLU A 102 2.20 15.54 7.51
C GLU A 102 1.50 14.48 8.37
N ASP A 103 0.17 14.48 8.38
CA ASP A 103 -0.62 13.47 9.11
C ASP A 103 -0.42 12.07 8.52
N GLY A 104 -0.32 11.97 7.19
CA GLY A 104 0.03 10.72 6.51
C GLY A 104 1.40 10.19 6.91
N ARG A 105 2.42 11.07 6.95
CA ARG A 105 3.77 10.70 7.40
C ARG A 105 3.77 10.22 8.85
N LYS A 106 3.07 10.93 9.72
CA LYS A 106 2.96 10.55 11.14
C LYS A 106 2.28 9.19 11.31
N ARG A 107 1.14 8.97 10.64
CA ARG A 107 0.42 7.69 10.73
C ARG A 107 1.24 6.54 10.17
N HIS A 108 1.97 6.76 9.07
CA HIS A 108 2.90 5.76 8.53
C HIS A 108 4.01 5.40 9.52
N ALA A 109 4.64 6.41 10.14
CA ALA A 109 5.71 6.20 11.11
C ALA A 109 5.24 5.42 12.37
N GLU A 110 3.99 5.64 12.80
CA GLU A 110 3.37 4.89 13.90
C GLU A 110 3.08 3.42 13.50
N ALA A 111 2.65 3.19 12.26
CA ALA A 111 2.22 1.87 11.77
C ALA A 111 3.36 0.96 11.29
N ILE A 112 4.52 1.52 10.89
CA ILE A 112 5.59 0.76 10.24
C ILE A 112 6.10 -0.39 11.11
N ALA A 113 6.27 -0.18 12.42
CA ALA A 113 6.76 -1.21 13.32
C ALA A 113 5.80 -2.41 13.40
N THR A 114 4.48 -2.16 13.40
CA THR A 114 3.46 -3.21 13.38
C THR A 114 3.51 -4.00 12.09
N HIS A 115 3.60 -3.33 10.94
CA HIS A 115 3.73 -4.01 9.64
C HIS A 115 4.95 -4.91 9.59
N ARG A 116 6.14 -4.38 9.92
CA ARG A 116 7.39 -5.15 9.87
C ARG A 116 7.37 -6.33 10.86
N SER A 117 6.77 -6.16 12.04
CA SER A 117 6.60 -7.26 13.01
C SER A 117 5.72 -8.38 12.48
N VAL A 118 4.61 -8.06 11.79
CA VAL A 118 3.74 -9.08 11.19
C VAL A 118 4.44 -9.80 10.06
N LEU A 119 5.16 -9.07 9.19
CA LEU A 119 5.96 -9.68 8.13
C LEU A 119 7.01 -10.64 8.69
N ALA A 120 7.77 -10.22 9.69
CA ALA A 120 8.78 -11.06 10.33
C ALA A 120 8.17 -12.34 10.93
N ALA A 121 6.96 -12.26 11.50
CA ALA A 121 6.29 -13.42 12.10
C ALA A 121 5.64 -14.36 11.07
N LYS A 122 5.24 -13.86 9.89
CA LYS A 122 4.50 -14.63 8.88
C LYS A 122 5.35 -15.14 7.72
N LEU A 123 6.48 -14.50 7.46
CA LEU A 123 7.38 -14.83 6.36
C LEU A 123 8.66 -15.56 6.80
N ALA A 124 8.92 -15.64 8.11
CA ALA A 124 9.99 -16.47 8.67
C ALA A 124 9.73 -17.97 8.49
#